data_AF-A0A350AIH0-F1
#
_entry.id   AF-A0A350AIH0-F1
#
_cell.length_a   1.000
_cell.length_b   1.000
_cell.length_c   1.000
_cell.angle_alpha   90.00
_cell.angle_beta   90.00
_cell.angle_gamma   90.00
#
_symmetry.space_group_name_H-M   'P 1'
#
loop_
_entity.id
_entity.type
_entity.pdbx_description
1 polymer ?
#
loop_
_entity_poly.entity_id
_entity_poly.type
_entity_poly.pdbx_seq_one_letter_code
_entity_poly.pdbx_strand_id
1 'polypeptide(L)'
;MVTASELPINSNASALVMANEIFGSGVTVVNASYTGDNLSSATYSNGLATAPGVVPGDTGVILSTGYARDFTNSFGQSNQSTGTSTNTTGQNGNSQFNQAAGAFTYDASYLTVDFIPTGNVMTMQFVFASEEYPEYTNGIYQDFVGVWVNGAQVDLAIGDGDVDPSNLNNSNNQSLFIDNTQDQFNTEMDGFTVTMTLKMTVVPGQVNTFRIGIADVNDSSYDSTVLIAGNSVQTALIANDDDITMGINSTQTLNVLANDTGPGNSTLTITHINGQAVTAGSSVTLVTGQVITLNANGTLSVATDGDTESVNFTYKVAAGGGNGLSDTAFVTVNQVPCFVAGTMILTTDGERPVETLTPGDLVITKDDGPQPLRWIGRRSVPAKGDFAPIHIAPNTFGNHRALLLSPLHRVLIRDALAELLFGDAEVLVAAKDLVNDRSVRRIEGGEVEYVHILFDRHQVVLSEGLETESFLPGPQIRDSFEAEALEEICSLFPEIDPSTGDGYSPAARRTLKGFEARVLASVKAA
;
A
#
# COMPACT_ATOMS: atom_id res chain seq x y z
N MET A 1 -16.76 10.54 19.27
CA MET A 1 -17.25 9.97 20.54
C MET A 1 -18.48 9.11 20.33
N VAL A 2 -18.27 7.79 20.25
CA VAL A 2 -19.30 6.75 20.23
C VAL A 2 -19.51 6.23 21.67
N THR A 3 -20.71 5.75 21.97
CA THR A 3 -20.97 5.11 23.28
C THR A 3 -20.28 3.76 23.34
N ALA A 4 -19.56 3.50 24.42
CA ALA A 4 -18.88 2.22 24.62
C ALA A 4 -19.86 1.04 24.59
N SER A 5 -19.45 -0.05 23.94
CA SER A 5 -20.15 -1.34 23.99
C SER A 5 -19.13 -2.46 24.02
N GLU A 6 -19.18 -3.30 25.06
CA GLU A 6 -18.22 -4.39 25.24
C GLU A 6 -18.37 -5.42 24.13
N LEU A 7 -17.27 -5.74 23.44
CA LEU A 7 -17.18 -6.83 22.49
C LEU A 7 -17.37 -8.17 23.20
N PRO A 8 -18.38 -8.98 22.84
CA PRO A 8 -18.55 -10.29 23.45
C PRO A 8 -17.38 -11.22 23.12
N ILE A 9 -16.53 -11.49 24.12
CA ILE A 9 -15.37 -12.36 23.99
C ILE A 9 -15.47 -13.62 24.89
N ASN A 10 -14.78 -14.67 24.49
CA ASN A 10 -14.52 -15.86 25.31
C ASN A 10 -13.02 -16.08 25.45
N SER A 11 -12.44 -15.55 26.54
CA SER A 11 -11.02 -15.70 26.89
C SER A 11 -10.65 -17.09 27.43
N ASN A 12 -11.64 -17.98 27.62
CA ASN A 12 -11.38 -19.38 27.98
C ASN A 12 -11.34 -20.31 26.75
N ALA A 13 -11.37 -19.75 25.53
CA ALA A 13 -11.28 -20.53 24.31
C ALA A 13 -9.95 -21.31 24.26
N SER A 14 -10.03 -22.62 24.00
CA SER A 14 -8.82 -23.40 23.76
C SER A 14 -8.21 -23.04 22.41
N ALA A 15 -6.92 -23.32 22.22
CA ALA A 15 -6.26 -23.12 20.93
C ALA A 15 -7.00 -23.81 19.77
N LEU A 16 -7.58 -24.99 20.02
CA LEU A 16 -8.37 -25.70 19.00
C LEU A 16 -9.70 -25.00 18.70
N VAL A 17 -10.34 -24.37 19.70
CA VAL A 17 -11.55 -23.55 19.47
C VAL A 17 -11.18 -22.31 18.65
N MET A 18 -10.10 -21.60 19.00
CA MET A 18 -9.61 -20.45 18.24
C MET A 18 -9.24 -20.83 16.80
N ALA A 19 -8.56 -21.96 16.60
CA ALA A 19 -8.23 -22.45 15.27
C ALA A 19 -9.49 -22.75 14.43
N ASN A 20 -10.47 -23.47 14.98
CA ASN A 20 -11.72 -23.76 14.26
C ASN A 20 -12.59 -22.53 14.03
N GLU A 21 -12.40 -21.45 14.80
CA GLU A 21 -13.10 -20.18 14.59
C GLU A 21 -12.60 -19.48 13.32
N ILE A 22 -11.29 -19.43 13.10
CA ILE A 22 -10.70 -18.70 11.95
C ILE A 22 -10.54 -19.55 10.69
N PHE A 23 -10.33 -20.87 10.82
CA PHE A 23 -10.19 -21.79 9.68
C PHE A 23 -11.53 -22.14 9.06
N GLY A 24 -11.65 -21.86 7.76
CA GLY A 24 -12.89 -21.98 7.01
C GLY A 24 -12.84 -23.02 5.89
N SER A 25 -13.59 -22.72 4.82
CA SER A 25 -13.83 -23.65 3.71
C SER A 25 -12.54 -24.12 3.02
N GLY A 26 -12.48 -25.41 2.70
CA GLY A 26 -11.32 -26.01 2.04
C GLY A 26 -10.13 -26.27 2.96
N VAL A 27 -10.29 -26.13 4.29
CA VAL A 27 -9.24 -26.45 5.25
C VAL A 27 -9.76 -27.34 6.38
N THR A 28 -8.96 -28.32 6.79
CA THR A 28 -9.23 -29.17 7.95
C THR A 28 -8.18 -28.95 9.02
N VAL A 29 -8.57 -28.47 10.20
CA VAL A 29 -7.68 -28.33 11.36
C VAL A 29 -7.34 -29.72 11.91
N VAL A 30 -6.05 -29.96 12.15
CA VAL A 30 -5.52 -31.20 12.72
C VAL A 30 -5.21 -31.02 14.20
N ASN A 31 -4.50 -29.95 14.54
CA ASN A 31 -4.09 -29.63 15.90
C ASN A 31 -3.87 -28.12 16.06
N ALA A 32 -3.92 -27.62 17.30
CA ALA A 32 -3.60 -26.24 17.58
C ALA A 32 -3.00 -26.06 18.98
N SER A 33 -2.10 -25.09 19.11
CA SER A 33 -1.50 -24.67 20.38
C SER A 33 -1.41 -23.16 20.45
N TYR A 34 -1.64 -22.59 21.62
CA TYR A 34 -1.49 -21.17 21.90
C TYR A 34 -0.35 -20.95 22.89
N THR A 35 0.40 -19.87 22.72
CA THR A 35 1.43 -19.40 23.66
C THR A 35 1.25 -17.91 23.87
N GLY A 36 1.25 -17.48 25.12
CA GLY A 36 0.95 -16.11 25.53
C GLY A 36 0.24 -16.13 26.88
N ASP A 37 -0.07 -14.95 27.40
CA ASP A 37 -0.93 -14.84 28.58
C ASP A 37 -2.34 -15.34 28.24
N ASN A 38 -3.03 -15.94 29.22
CA ASN A 38 -4.35 -16.52 28.98
C ASN A 38 -5.45 -15.45 28.79
N LEU A 39 -5.18 -14.19 29.11
CA LEU A 39 -6.08 -13.07 28.87
C LEU A 39 -5.75 -12.30 27.59
N SER A 40 -4.62 -12.59 26.95
CA SER A 40 -4.17 -11.98 25.69
C SER A 40 -4.75 -12.62 24.43
N SER A 41 -5.66 -13.59 24.58
CA SER A 41 -6.37 -14.18 23.46
C SER A 41 -7.84 -14.48 23.79
N ALA A 42 -8.70 -14.41 22.78
CA ALA A 42 -10.09 -14.79 22.89
C ALA A 42 -10.72 -15.07 21.52
N THR A 43 -11.80 -15.84 21.47
CA THR A 43 -12.76 -15.75 20.36
C THR A 43 -13.73 -14.61 20.61
N TYR A 44 -14.18 -13.90 19.58
CA TYR A 44 -15.19 -12.85 19.66
C TYR A 44 -16.44 -13.18 18.84
N SER A 45 -17.57 -12.54 19.16
CA SER A 45 -18.85 -12.71 18.46
C SER A 45 -19.67 -11.42 18.43
N ASN A 46 -20.67 -11.33 17.54
CA ASN A 46 -21.46 -10.11 17.30
C ASN A 46 -20.61 -8.87 16.96
N GLY A 47 -19.41 -9.09 16.41
CA GLY A 47 -18.43 -8.05 16.20
C GLY A 47 -18.94 -6.92 15.30
N LEU A 48 -19.66 -7.23 14.22
CA LEU A 48 -20.16 -6.20 13.30
C LEU A 48 -21.31 -5.39 13.90
N ALA A 49 -22.03 -5.95 14.87
CA ALA A 49 -23.06 -5.23 15.61
C ALA A 49 -22.46 -4.36 16.73
N THR A 50 -21.39 -4.83 17.37
CA THR A 50 -20.77 -4.15 18.52
C THR A 50 -19.74 -3.09 18.12
N ALA A 51 -18.86 -3.38 17.18
CA ALA A 51 -17.78 -2.50 16.74
C ALA A 51 -17.76 -2.38 15.20
N PRO A 52 -18.84 -1.84 14.59
CA PRO A 52 -18.96 -1.71 13.15
C PRO A 52 -17.83 -0.87 12.57
N GLY A 53 -17.25 -1.34 11.45
CA GLY A 53 -16.14 -0.67 10.78
C GLY A 53 -14.76 -0.94 11.38
N VAL A 54 -14.69 -1.50 12.60
CA VAL A 54 -13.42 -1.83 13.27
C VAL A 54 -13.05 -3.29 13.09
N VAL A 55 -13.98 -4.21 13.37
CA VAL A 55 -13.67 -5.65 13.31
C VAL A 55 -13.79 -6.20 11.88
N PRO A 56 -12.98 -7.20 11.48
CA PRO A 56 -12.98 -7.72 10.11
C PRO A 56 -14.15 -8.67 9.78
N GLY A 57 -14.93 -9.07 10.79
CA GLY A 57 -16.04 -10.01 10.66
C GLY A 57 -16.90 -10.07 11.93
N ASP A 58 -18.02 -10.79 11.89
CA ASP A 58 -18.95 -10.86 13.02
C ASP A 58 -18.46 -11.80 14.14
N THR A 59 -17.64 -12.77 13.77
CA THR A 59 -16.93 -13.66 14.69
C THR A 59 -15.46 -13.73 14.31
N GLY A 60 -14.62 -14.25 15.19
CA GLY A 60 -13.19 -14.38 14.93
C GLY A 60 -12.36 -14.57 16.19
N VAL A 61 -11.06 -14.32 16.07
CA VAL A 61 -10.08 -14.42 17.17
C VAL A 61 -9.38 -13.08 17.37
N ILE A 62 -9.13 -12.75 18.63
CA ILE A 62 -8.32 -11.61 19.07
C ILE A 62 -7.02 -12.15 19.65
N LEU A 63 -5.88 -11.62 19.23
CA LEU A 63 -4.60 -11.74 19.92
C LEU A 63 -4.14 -10.32 20.27
N SER A 64 -3.68 -10.10 21.50
CA SER A 64 -3.23 -8.79 21.97
C SER A 64 -1.91 -8.93 22.71
N THR A 65 -1.10 -7.88 22.70
CA THR A 65 0.07 -7.78 23.58
C THR A 65 -0.33 -7.42 25.02
N GLY A 66 -1.50 -6.79 25.20
CA GLY A 66 -2.21 -6.64 26.47
C GLY A 66 -3.34 -7.65 26.66
N TYR A 67 -4.45 -7.24 27.29
CA TYR A 67 -5.62 -8.10 27.48
C TYR A 67 -6.67 -7.91 26.39
N ALA A 68 -7.14 -9.03 25.81
CA ALA A 68 -8.14 -9.02 24.74
C ALA A 68 -9.48 -8.35 25.11
N ARG A 69 -9.82 -8.29 26.41
CA ARG A 69 -11.04 -7.63 26.90
C ARG A 69 -10.95 -6.10 26.86
N ASP A 70 -9.75 -5.56 26.88
CA ASP A 70 -9.50 -4.12 26.96
C ASP A 70 -9.60 -3.47 25.58
N PHE A 71 -9.79 -4.25 24.51
CA PHE A 71 -10.05 -3.76 23.14
C PHE A 71 -11.29 -2.84 23.03
N THR A 72 -12.29 -3.03 23.89
CA THR A 72 -13.50 -2.18 23.97
C THR A 72 -13.90 -1.94 25.41
N ASN A 73 -14.38 -0.73 25.72
CA ASN A 73 -14.97 -0.43 27.01
C ASN A 73 -16.35 -1.09 27.23
N SER A 74 -16.62 -1.47 28.48
CA SER A 74 -17.94 -1.98 28.92
C SER A 74 -18.91 -0.89 29.42
N PHE A 75 -18.42 0.32 29.65
CA PHE A 75 -19.22 1.47 30.05
C PHE A 75 -18.55 2.80 29.68
N GLY A 76 -19.35 3.88 29.58
CA GLY A 76 -18.85 5.23 29.31
C GLY A 76 -18.75 5.55 27.81
N GLN A 77 -17.64 6.15 27.41
CA GLN A 77 -17.28 6.45 26.01
C GLN A 77 -16.27 5.43 25.49
N SER A 78 -16.20 5.25 24.17
CA SER A 78 -15.06 4.58 23.53
C SER A 78 -13.78 5.37 23.77
N ASN A 79 -12.63 4.68 23.84
CA ASN A 79 -11.29 5.25 23.95
C ASN A 79 -11.14 6.27 25.10
N GLN A 80 -11.33 5.81 26.33
CA GLN A 80 -11.21 6.67 27.52
C GLN A 80 -9.81 6.68 28.12
N SER A 81 -8.95 5.75 27.69
CA SER A 81 -7.62 5.51 28.23
C SER A 81 -6.60 5.62 27.10
N THR A 82 -6.05 6.82 26.92
CA THR A 82 -5.08 7.21 25.86
C THR A 82 -3.68 6.63 26.09
N GLY A 83 -3.57 5.37 26.47
CA GLY A 83 -2.35 4.74 26.95
C GLY A 83 -2.59 3.47 27.72
N THR A 84 -3.56 2.68 27.27
CA THR A 84 -3.79 1.35 27.83
C THR A 84 -2.53 0.52 27.60
N SER A 85 -1.92 0.09 28.70
CA SER A 85 -0.70 -0.72 28.67
C SER A 85 -0.79 -1.76 29.77
N THR A 86 -0.69 -3.01 29.36
CA THR A 86 -0.77 -4.17 30.22
C THR A 86 0.42 -5.06 29.91
N ASN A 87 1.45 -5.02 30.76
CA ASN A 87 2.50 -6.03 30.67
C ASN A 87 1.90 -7.42 30.99
N THR A 88 2.20 -8.41 30.16
CA THR A 88 1.60 -9.75 30.25
C THR A 88 2.63 -10.82 30.55
N THR A 89 2.17 -12.06 30.76
CA THR A 89 3.08 -13.21 30.92
C THR A 89 3.53 -13.83 29.58
N GLY A 90 3.37 -13.10 28.48
CA GLY A 90 3.78 -13.51 27.14
C GLY A 90 5.28 -13.81 27.01
N GLN A 91 5.66 -14.44 25.90
CA GLN A 91 7.04 -14.90 25.72
C GLN A 91 7.96 -13.76 25.26
N ASN A 92 8.93 -13.40 26.10
CA ASN A 92 10.00 -12.47 25.73
C ASN A 92 11.10 -13.14 24.90
N GLY A 93 11.66 -12.40 23.93
CA GLY A 93 12.81 -12.80 23.12
C GLY A 93 12.54 -14.02 22.25
N ASN A 94 11.33 -14.18 21.73
CA ASN A 94 11.03 -15.27 20.80
C ASN A 94 11.87 -15.09 19.53
N SER A 95 12.67 -16.08 19.16
CA SER A 95 13.65 -15.92 18.08
C SER A 95 13.05 -15.64 16.71
N GLN A 96 11.84 -16.14 16.41
CA GLN A 96 11.18 -15.85 15.12
C GLN A 96 10.63 -14.43 15.08
N PHE A 97 10.00 -13.99 16.17
CA PHE A 97 9.54 -12.60 16.29
C PHE A 97 10.71 -11.63 16.28
N ASN A 98 11.80 -11.91 17.01
CA ASN A 98 12.99 -11.07 17.00
C ASN A 98 13.64 -10.98 15.62
N GLN A 99 13.64 -12.09 14.87
CA GLN A 99 14.20 -12.10 13.53
C GLN A 99 13.36 -11.25 12.58
N ALA A 100 12.04 -11.39 12.66
CA ALA A 100 11.11 -10.68 11.79
C ALA A 100 11.06 -9.18 12.12
N ALA A 101 10.96 -8.81 13.41
CA ALA A 101 10.99 -7.43 13.86
C ALA A 101 12.37 -6.75 13.77
N GLY A 102 13.44 -7.51 13.49
CA GLY A 102 14.82 -7.00 13.51
C GLY A 102 15.32 -6.50 14.88
N ALA A 103 14.58 -6.78 15.96
CA ALA A 103 14.78 -6.25 17.31
C ALA A 103 14.40 -7.28 18.39
N PHE A 104 14.56 -6.93 19.68
CA PHE A 104 14.11 -7.82 20.76
C PHE A 104 12.63 -7.59 21.04
N THR A 105 11.84 -8.67 21.07
CA THR A 105 10.39 -8.58 21.32
C THR A 105 9.98 -9.02 22.72
N TYR A 106 8.87 -8.49 23.20
CA TYR A 106 8.28 -8.81 24.50
C TYR A 106 6.84 -9.34 24.34
N ASP A 107 6.37 -10.03 25.38
CA ASP A 107 4.97 -10.35 25.62
C ASP A 107 4.25 -11.05 24.45
N ALA A 108 4.97 -11.86 23.68
CA ALA A 108 4.43 -12.49 22.48
C ALA A 108 3.21 -13.38 22.76
N SER A 109 2.14 -13.12 22.00
CA SER A 109 0.87 -13.85 21.99
C SER A 109 0.64 -14.44 20.59
N TYR A 110 0.69 -15.77 20.48
CA TYR A 110 0.63 -16.46 19.17
C TYR A 110 -0.09 -17.80 19.18
N LEU A 111 -0.79 -18.06 18.08
CA LEU A 111 -1.49 -19.30 17.77
C LEU A 111 -0.71 -20.07 16.69
N THR A 112 -0.44 -21.36 16.94
CA THR A 112 0.09 -22.28 15.93
C THR A 112 -0.94 -23.36 15.65
N VAL A 113 -1.18 -23.64 14.36
CA VAL A 113 -2.20 -24.58 13.87
C VAL A 113 -1.59 -25.48 12.82
N ASP A 114 -1.77 -26.80 13.00
CA ASP A 114 -1.51 -27.79 11.96
C ASP A 114 -2.81 -28.06 11.21
N PHE A 115 -2.77 -28.04 9.88
CA PHE A 115 -3.97 -28.14 9.05
C PHE A 115 -3.70 -28.84 7.72
N ILE A 116 -4.76 -29.32 7.07
CA ILE A 116 -4.72 -29.93 5.74
C ILE A 116 -5.62 -29.10 4.80
N PRO A 117 -5.06 -28.37 3.82
CA PRO A 117 -5.82 -27.61 2.85
C PRO A 117 -6.18 -28.45 1.62
N THR A 118 -7.26 -28.07 0.93
CA THR A 118 -7.64 -28.63 -0.38
C THR A 118 -7.11 -27.82 -1.56
N GLY A 119 -6.91 -26.51 -1.37
CA GLY A 119 -6.27 -25.63 -2.35
C GLY A 119 -4.77 -25.43 -2.07
N ASN A 120 -4.05 -24.87 -3.05
CA ASN A 120 -2.63 -24.54 -2.96
C ASN A 120 -2.36 -23.08 -2.56
N VAL A 121 -3.40 -22.26 -2.51
CA VAL A 121 -3.40 -20.89 -1.99
C VAL A 121 -4.46 -20.82 -0.90
N MET A 122 -4.12 -20.23 0.23
CA MET A 122 -5.06 -19.88 1.29
C MET A 122 -5.01 -18.38 1.55
N THR A 123 -6.13 -17.82 2.00
CA THR A 123 -6.19 -16.40 2.41
C THR A 123 -6.43 -16.28 3.89
N MET A 124 -6.26 -15.08 4.43
CA MET A 124 -6.70 -14.71 5.77
C MET A 124 -7.11 -13.24 5.74
N GLN A 125 -8.13 -12.86 6.52
CA GLN A 125 -8.54 -11.48 6.71
C GLN A 125 -8.34 -11.07 8.17
N PHE A 126 -7.79 -9.88 8.39
CA PHE A 126 -7.52 -9.37 9.73
C PHE A 126 -7.60 -7.84 9.79
N VAL A 127 -7.68 -7.30 11.00
CA VAL A 127 -7.47 -5.89 11.32
C VAL A 127 -6.39 -5.81 12.37
N PHE A 128 -5.48 -4.86 12.20
CA PHE A 128 -4.51 -4.49 13.22
C PHE A 128 -4.93 -3.16 13.85
N ALA A 129 -4.88 -3.06 15.17
CA ALA A 129 -5.27 -1.90 15.95
C ALA A 129 -4.25 -1.68 17.07
N SER A 130 -3.95 -0.42 17.37
CA SER A 130 -2.91 -0.07 18.33
C SER A 130 -3.17 1.29 19.00
N GLU A 131 -2.70 1.42 20.24
CA GLU A 131 -2.56 2.68 20.99
C GLU A 131 -1.28 3.45 20.59
N GLU A 132 -0.40 2.86 19.77
CA GLU A 132 0.78 3.56 19.23
C GLU A 132 0.43 4.51 18.05
N TYR A 133 -0.76 4.33 17.47
CA TYR A 133 -1.25 5.22 16.42
C TYR A 133 -1.83 6.51 16.99
N PRO A 134 -1.76 7.63 16.25
CA PRO A 134 -0.84 7.94 15.15
C PRO A 134 0.54 8.47 15.61
N GLU A 135 0.73 8.72 16.90
CA GLU A 135 1.84 9.50 17.46
C GLU A 135 3.22 8.82 17.35
N TYR A 136 3.29 7.48 17.33
CA TYR A 136 4.54 6.72 17.34
C TYR A 136 4.84 5.94 16.04
N THR A 137 4.20 6.33 14.94
CA THR A 137 4.33 5.74 13.59
C THR A 137 5.75 5.80 12.97
N ASN A 138 6.68 6.54 13.58
CA ASN A 138 8.10 6.61 13.19
C ASN A 138 9.05 6.11 14.30
N GLY A 139 8.51 5.47 15.34
CA GLY A 139 9.28 4.93 16.47
C GLY A 139 9.93 3.59 16.13
N ILE A 140 11.02 3.26 16.82
CA ILE A 140 11.67 1.93 16.77
C ILE A 140 11.00 0.91 17.70
N TYR A 141 9.84 1.24 18.29
CA TYR A 141 9.22 0.52 19.41
C TYR A 141 7.93 -0.22 19.01
N GLN A 142 7.75 -0.47 17.72
CA GLN A 142 6.45 -0.80 17.13
C GLN A 142 6.06 -2.27 17.25
N ASP A 143 4.84 -2.53 17.74
CA ASP A 143 4.34 -3.89 17.89
C ASP A 143 4.25 -4.62 16.55
N PHE A 144 4.78 -5.84 16.52
CA PHE A 144 4.96 -6.61 15.30
C PHE A 144 3.91 -7.72 15.19
N VAL A 145 3.14 -7.74 14.10
CA VAL A 145 2.30 -8.88 13.73
C VAL A 145 3.02 -9.76 12.73
N GLY A 146 3.26 -11.01 13.13
CA GLY A 146 3.94 -11.99 12.28
C GLY A 146 3.03 -13.14 11.88
N VAL A 147 3.13 -13.55 10.61
CA VAL A 147 2.47 -14.73 10.08
C VAL A 147 3.49 -15.63 9.40
N TRP A 148 3.44 -16.93 9.70
CA TRP A 148 4.32 -17.93 9.10
C TRP A 148 3.52 -19.13 8.61
N VAL A 149 3.90 -19.63 7.43
CA VAL A 149 3.39 -20.89 6.87
C VAL A 149 4.56 -21.81 6.57
N ASN A 150 4.51 -23.03 7.10
CA ASN A 150 5.57 -24.03 6.99
C ASN A 150 6.97 -23.51 7.40
N GLY A 151 6.99 -22.56 8.34
CA GLY A 151 8.21 -21.93 8.86
C GLY A 151 8.72 -20.73 8.06
N ALA A 152 8.16 -20.44 6.88
CA ALA A 152 8.46 -19.23 6.11
C ALA A 152 7.52 -18.10 6.53
N GLN A 153 8.06 -16.89 6.70
CA GLN A 153 7.25 -15.70 6.97
C GLN A 153 6.40 -15.35 5.74
N VAL A 154 5.23 -14.81 5.98
CA VAL A 154 4.29 -14.37 4.96
C VAL A 154 4.20 -12.85 5.05
N ASP A 155 4.67 -12.19 4.00
CA ASP A 155 4.69 -10.74 3.93
C ASP A 155 3.36 -10.20 3.40
N LEU A 156 3.01 -8.99 3.82
CA LEU A 156 1.91 -8.22 3.27
C LEU A 156 2.23 -7.83 1.82
N ALA A 157 1.24 -7.85 0.94
CA ALA A 157 1.45 -7.49 -0.47
C ALA A 157 1.70 -5.97 -0.70
N ILE A 158 1.72 -5.17 0.38
CA ILE A 158 1.77 -3.72 0.33
C ILE A 158 2.94 -3.19 1.15
N GLY A 159 3.63 -2.20 0.59
CA GLY A 159 4.68 -1.44 1.28
C GLY A 159 5.97 -2.22 1.42
N ASP A 160 6.55 -2.22 2.62
CA ASP A 160 7.76 -2.98 2.97
C ASP A 160 7.49 -4.46 3.29
N GLY A 161 6.21 -4.87 3.28
CA GLY A 161 5.80 -6.25 3.55
C GLY A 161 5.48 -6.53 5.01
N ASP A 162 5.73 -5.59 5.92
CA ASP A 162 5.43 -5.77 7.34
C ASP A 162 4.01 -5.29 7.69
N VAL A 163 3.44 -5.86 8.75
CA VAL A 163 2.15 -5.44 9.31
C VAL A 163 2.45 -4.66 10.59
N ASP A 164 2.80 -3.38 10.43
CA ASP A 164 3.17 -2.48 11.52
C ASP A 164 2.74 -1.02 11.26
N PRO A 165 2.77 -0.16 12.32
CA PRO A 165 2.52 1.28 12.21
C PRO A 165 3.45 2.09 11.30
N SER A 166 4.60 1.57 10.84
CA SER A 166 5.53 2.27 9.95
C SER A 166 5.11 2.12 8.49
N ASN A 167 4.52 0.96 8.18
CA ASN A 167 3.97 0.66 6.87
C ASN A 167 2.55 1.21 6.68
N LEU A 168 1.71 1.21 7.73
CA LEU A 168 0.27 1.54 7.65
C LEU A 168 -0.10 2.74 8.53
N ASN A 169 0.05 3.97 8.04
CA ASN A 169 -0.19 5.18 8.85
C ASN A 169 -0.66 6.40 8.04
N ASN A 170 -0.79 7.54 8.71
CA ASN A 170 -1.18 8.84 8.13
C ASN A 170 -0.19 9.41 7.09
N SER A 171 0.93 8.75 6.81
CA SER A 171 1.90 9.12 5.78
C SER A 171 2.07 8.04 4.71
N ASN A 172 2.02 6.76 5.10
CA ASN A 172 2.26 5.58 4.27
C ASN A 172 1.00 4.71 4.22
N ASN A 173 0.52 4.35 3.03
CA ASN A 173 -0.71 3.55 2.87
C ASN A 173 -1.93 4.15 3.60
N GLN A 174 -2.05 5.48 3.59
CA GLN A 174 -3.04 6.25 4.36
C GLN A 174 -4.48 5.76 4.21
N SER A 175 -4.84 5.33 3.00
CA SER A 175 -6.17 4.80 2.70
C SER A 175 -6.50 3.51 3.45
N LEU A 176 -5.50 2.78 3.94
CA LEU A 176 -5.67 1.56 4.72
C LEU A 176 -5.67 1.80 6.22
N PHE A 177 -5.37 3.03 6.67
CA PHE A 177 -5.35 3.42 8.08
C PHE A 177 -6.60 4.23 8.43
N ILE A 178 -7.11 4.01 9.64
CA ILE A 178 -8.25 4.73 10.21
C ILE A 178 -7.82 5.31 11.56
N ASP A 179 -7.83 6.64 11.62
CA ASP A 179 -7.61 7.42 12.84
C ASP A 179 -8.82 7.34 13.77
N ASN A 180 -8.58 7.03 15.05
CA ASN A 180 -9.60 6.98 16.10
C ASN A 180 -9.29 7.94 17.27
N THR A 181 -8.39 8.91 17.11
CA THR A 181 -8.05 9.91 18.15
C THR A 181 -9.19 10.87 18.55
N GLN A 182 -10.34 10.80 17.85
CA GLN A 182 -11.57 11.54 18.19
C GLN A 182 -12.69 10.61 18.70
N ASP A 183 -12.32 9.39 19.09
CA ASP A 183 -13.16 8.33 19.64
C ASP A 183 -14.37 8.05 18.74
N GLN A 184 -14.12 7.96 17.44
CA GLN A 184 -15.13 7.86 16.40
C GLN A 184 -15.64 6.41 16.23
N PHE A 185 -14.91 5.46 16.79
CA PHE A 185 -15.16 4.04 16.70
C PHE A 185 -15.19 3.38 18.07
N ASN A 186 -15.95 2.30 18.20
CA ASN A 186 -16.08 1.54 19.44
C ASN A 186 -14.88 0.59 19.61
N THR A 187 -13.74 1.16 19.96
CA THR A 187 -12.50 0.49 20.39
C THR A 187 -11.74 1.45 21.31
N GLU A 188 -10.91 0.91 22.19
CA GLU A 188 -9.95 1.72 22.97
C GLU A 188 -8.73 2.12 22.15
N MET A 189 -8.45 1.45 21.03
CA MET A 189 -7.26 1.71 20.23
C MET A 189 -7.34 3.09 19.54
N ASP A 190 -6.24 3.84 19.56
CA ASP A 190 -6.15 5.19 18.97
C ASP A 190 -6.12 5.18 17.43
N GLY A 191 -5.80 4.04 16.82
CA GLY A 191 -5.94 3.82 15.38
C GLY A 191 -6.00 2.35 15.00
N PHE A 192 -6.49 2.06 13.80
CA PHE A 192 -6.60 0.70 13.27
C PHE A 192 -6.60 0.67 11.75
N THR A 193 -6.40 -0.50 11.16
CA THR A 193 -6.41 -0.69 9.71
C THR A 193 -7.83 -0.96 9.19
N VAL A 194 -8.09 -0.72 7.90
CA VAL A 194 -9.18 -1.41 7.20
C VAL A 194 -8.98 -2.94 7.27
N THR A 195 -9.96 -3.73 6.86
CA THR A 195 -9.75 -5.19 6.77
C THR A 195 -8.66 -5.49 5.74
N MET A 196 -7.54 -6.01 6.22
CA MET A 196 -6.38 -6.41 5.44
C MET A 196 -6.50 -7.89 5.03
N THR A 197 -5.64 -8.32 4.10
CA THR A 197 -5.56 -9.73 3.71
C THR A 197 -4.12 -10.21 3.59
N LEU A 198 -3.90 -11.51 3.78
CA LEU A 198 -2.67 -12.21 3.41
C LEU A 198 -3.00 -13.37 2.48
N LYS A 199 -2.15 -13.59 1.48
CA LYS A 199 -2.21 -14.76 0.58
C LYS A 199 -1.01 -15.64 0.83
N MET A 200 -1.25 -16.92 1.03
CA MET A 200 -0.25 -17.87 1.49
C MET A 200 -0.24 -19.10 0.60
N THR A 201 0.96 -19.52 0.18
CA THR A 201 1.13 -20.77 -0.57
C THR A 201 1.17 -21.95 0.41
N VAL A 202 0.40 -22.99 0.12
CA VAL A 202 0.30 -24.21 0.93
C VAL A 202 0.34 -25.47 0.07
N VAL A 203 0.60 -26.61 0.71
CA VAL A 203 0.66 -27.91 0.02
C VAL A 203 -0.68 -28.65 0.19
N PRO A 204 -1.48 -28.82 -0.88
CA PRO A 204 -2.77 -29.50 -0.81
C PRO A 204 -2.64 -30.95 -0.34
N GLY A 205 -3.59 -31.40 0.49
CA GLY A 205 -3.68 -32.80 0.94
C GLY A 205 -2.56 -33.26 1.89
N GLN A 206 -1.69 -32.34 2.33
CA GLN A 206 -0.63 -32.59 3.31
C GLN A 206 -0.83 -31.73 4.55
N VAL A 207 -0.22 -32.14 5.67
CA VAL A 207 -0.19 -31.32 6.88
C VAL A 207 0.74 -30.14 6.62
N ASN A 208 0.20 -28.94 6.77
CA ASN A 208 0.91 -27.67 6.78
C ASN A 208 0.84 -27.09 8.20
N THR A 209 1.76 -26.20 8.54
CA THR A 209 1.75 -25.46 9.82
C THR A 209 1.54 -23.98 9.55
N PHE A 210 0.57 -23.38 10.22
CA PHE A 210 0.28 -21.94 10.22
C PHE A 210 0.59 -21.39 11.61
N ARG A 211 1.24 -20.23 11.67
CA ARG A 211 1.47 -19.48 12.91
C ARG A 211 1.10 -18.02 12.67
N ILE A 212 0.35 -17.45 13.59
CA ILE A 212 0.09 -16.01 13.66
C ILE A 212 0.31 -15.55 15.09
N GLY A 213 0.88 -14.36 15.26
CA GLY A 213 0.89 -13.72 16.56
C GLY A 213 1.33 -12.27 16.52
N ILE A 214 1.34 -11.69 17.70
CA ILE A 214 1.70 -10.30 17.95
C ILE A 214 2.68 -10.24 19.14
N ALA A 215 3.62 -9.31 19.11
CA ALA A 215 4.58 -9.10 20.19
C ALA A 215 5.00 -7.63 20.23
N ASP A 216 5.27 -7.11 21.43
CA ASP A 216 5.81 -5.76 21.57
C ASP A 216 7.25 -5.70 21.08
N VAL A 217 7.69 -4.57 20.53
CA VAL A 217 9.08 -4.41 20.07
C VAL A 217 9.80 -3.36 20.91
N ASN A 218 10.98 -3.72 21.42
CA ASN A 218 11.90 -2.86 22.18
C ASN A 218 11.40 -2.30 23.53
N ASP A 219 10.10 -2.11 23.75
CA ASP A 219 9.52 -1.94 25.09
C ASP A 219 8.21 -2.73 25.26
N SER A 220 7.50 -2.58 26.38
CA SER A 220 6.23 -3.28 26.68
C SER A 220 5.11 -2.28 27.01
N SER A 221 5.18 -1.10 26.41
CA SER A 221 4.30 0.03 26.64
C SER A 221 3.37 0.19 25.46
N TYR A 222 2.10 0.50 25.73
CA TYR A 222 0.98 0.55 24.76
C TYR A 222 0.60 -0.84 24.22
N ASP A 223 -0.69 -1.17 24.31
CA ASP A 223 -1.19 -2.47 23.88
C ASP A 223 -1.60 -2.41 22.39
N SER A 224 -1.18 -3.39 21.60
CA SER A 224 -1.71 -3.62 20.25
C SER A 224 -2.54 -4.89 20.17
N THR A 225 -3.36 -4.96 19.13
CA THR A 225 -4.32 -6.03 18.92
C THR A 225 -4.43 -6.40 17.45
N VAL A 226 -4.37 -7.70 17.16
CA VAL A 226 -4.76 -8.25 15.86
C VAL A 226 -6.07 -9.02 16.00
N LEU A 227 -7.06 -8.64 15.19
CA LEU A 227 -8.34 -9.34 15.07
C LEU A 227 -8.37 -10.11 13.76
N ILE A 228 -8.64 -11.41 13.82
CA ILE A 228 -8.67 -12.30 12.67
C ILE A 228 -10.13 -12.70 12.42
N ALA A 229 -10.64 -12.50 11.20
CA ALA A 229 -12.02 -12.81 10.87
C ALA A 229 -12.29 -14.33 10.89
N GLY A 230 -13.44 -14.71 11.45
CA GLY A 230 -13.91 -16.08 11.46
C GLY A 230 -14.07 -16.64 10.05
N ASN A 231 -13.70 -17.92 9.88
CA ASN A 231 -13.68 -18.64 8.59
C ASN A 231 -12.86 -17.98 7.47
N SER A 232 -12.07 -16.93 7.74
CA SER A 232 -11.28 -16.23 6.73
C SER A 232 -10.02 -16.99 6.31
N VAL A 233 -9.58 -17.96 7.12
CA VAL A 233 -8.43 -18.81 6.83
C VAL A 233 -8.89 -19.99 5.96
N GLN A 234 -8.96 -19.77 4.65
CA GLN A 234 -9.69 -20.66 3.71
C GLN A 234 -9.06 -20.73 2.31
N THR A 235 -9.47 -21.70 1.49
CA THR A 235 -8.93 -21.91 0.12
C THR A 235 -10.01 -21.92 -0.98
N ALA A 236 -11.24 -21.56 -0.67
CA ALA A 236 -12.40 -21.73 -1.55
C ALA A 236 -12.77 -20.50 -2.38
N LEU A 237 -12.57 -19.30 -1.83
CA LEU A 237 -12.76 -18.02 -2.50
C LEU A 237 -11.46 -17.22 -2.38
N ILE A 238 -10.73 -17.06 -3.47
CA ILE A 238 -9.48 -16.30 -3.49
C ILE A 238 -9.76 -15.02 -4.27
N ALA A 239 -9.80 -13.90 -3.56
CA ALA A 239 -9.67 -12.59 -4.17
C ALA A 239 -8.18 -12.34 -4.44
N ASN A 240 -7.80 -12.01 -5.68
CA ASN A 240 -6.40 -11.74 -6.02
C ASN A 240 -6.17 -10.24 -6.09
N ASP A 241 -4.97 -9.81 -5.66
CA ASP A 241 -4.60 -8.40 -5.72
C ASP A 241 -4.54 -7.92 -7.17
N ASP A 242 -4.92 -6.66 -7.38
CA ASP A 242 -4.93 -6.02 -8.68
C ASP A 242 -4.05 -4.77 -8.69
N ASP A 243 -3.61 -4.38 -9.87
CA ASP A 243 -2.90 -3.13 -10.09
C ASP A 243 -3.48 -2.37 -11.28
N ILE A 244 -3.31 -1.05 -11.28
CA ILE A 244 -3.67 -0.19 -12.40
C ILE A 244 -2.76 1.02 -12.48
N THR A 245 -2.17 1.26 -13.65
CA THR A 245 -1.35 2.44 -13.90
C THR A 245 -2.15 3.54 -14.61
N MET A 246 -2.27 4.70 -13.96
CA MET A 246 -3.12 5.83 -14.36
C MET A 246 -2.40 7.18 -14.28
N GLY A 247 -2.93 8.20 -14.96
CA GLY A 247 -2.53 9.59 -14.70
C GLY A 247 -3.25 10.15 -13.47
N ILE A 248 -2.88 11.35 -13.01
CA ILE A 248 -3.66 12.18 -12.04
C ILE A 248 -5.05 12.53 -12.62
N ASN A 249 -6.01 13.13 -11.89
CA ASN A 249 -7.42 13.46 -12.26
C ASN A 249 -8.14 12.61 -13.34
N SER A 250 -7.73 11.35 -13.52
CA SER A 250 -8.14 10.48 -14.60
C SER A 250 -9.11 9.45 -14.07
N THR A 251 -9.98 8.94 -14.93
CA THR A 251 -10.87 7.85 -14.58
C THR A 251 -10.64 6.67 -15.51
N GLN A 252 -10.41 5.50 -14.93
CA GLN A 252 -10.25 4.25 -15.67
C GLN A 252 -11.11 3.16 -15.02
N THR A 253 -11.59 2.26 -15.86
CA THR A 253 -12.36 1.10 -15.41
C THR A 253 -11.44 -0.11 -15.24
N LEU A 254 -11.52 -0.75 -14.08
CA LEU A 254 -10.80 -1.96 -13.70
C LEU A 254 -11.79 -3.10 -13.43
N ASN A 255 -11.51 -4.28 -13.97
CA ASN A 255 -12.27 -5.48 -13.64
C ASN A 255 -11.49 -6.34 -12.64
N VAL A 256 -11.59 -5.96 -11.36
CA VAL A 256 -10.92 -6.68 -10.25
C VAL A 256 -11.39 -8.14 -10.14
N LEU A 257 -12.63 -8.45 -10.51
CA LEU A 257 -13.14 -9.82 -10.46
C LEU A 257 -12.58 -10.74 -11.56
N ALA A 258 -11.74 -10.23 -12.47
CA ALA A 258 -11.23 -11.00 -13.61
C ALA A 258 -10.23 -12.09 -13.20
N ASN A 259 -9.47 -11.84 -12.13
CA ASN A 259 -8.44 -12.74 -11.60
C ASN A 259 -8.95 -13.54 -10.38
N ASP A 260 -10.12 -13.20 -9.83
CA ASP A 260 -10.70 -13.87 -8.66
C ASP A 260 -11.22 -15.27 -8.95
N THR A 261 -11.09 -16.16 -7.96
CA THR A 261 -11.58 -17.54 -8.05
C THR A 261 -12.57 -17.83 -6.93
N GLY A 262 -13.76 -18.33 -7.27
CA GLY A 262 -14.79 -18.74 -6.31
C GLY A 262 -15.10 -20.24 -6.33
N PRO A 263 -15.91 -20.73 -5.38
CA PRO A 263 -16.31 -22.13 -5.32
C PRO A 263 -17.24 -22.50 -6.49
N GLY A 264 -16.79 -23.43 -7.34
CA GLY A 264 -17.59 -23.93 -8.46
C GLY A 264 -17.86 -22.84 -9.51
N ASN A 265 -19.14 -22.66 -9.88
CA ASN A 265 -19.57 -21.61 -10.82
C ASN A 265 -20.25 -20.43 -10.09
N SER A 266 -19.85 -20.14 -8.85
CA SER A 266 -20.45 -19.05 -8.08
C SER A 266 -20.23 -17.70 -8.77
N THR A 267 -21.28 -16.88 -8.85
CA THR A 267 -21.13 -15.48 -9.24
C THR A 267 -20.48 -14.69 -8.11
N LEU A 268 -19.39 -13.99 -8.42
CA LEU A 268 -18.70 -13.11 -7.48
C LEU A 268 -19.29 -11.71 -7.53
N THR A 269 -19.48 -11.10 -6.36
CA THR A 269 -20.02 -9.73 -6.23
C THR A 269 -19.16 -8.92 -5.29
N ILE A 270 -18.77 -7.72 -5.70
CA ILE A 270 -18.11 -6.75 -4.82
C ILE A 270 -19.13 -6.22 -3.80
N THR A 271 -18.78 -6.28 -2.53
CA THR A 271 -19.65 -5.89 -1.41
C THR A 271 -19.12 -4.71 -0.63
N HIS A 272 -17.80 -4.54 -0.58
CA HIS A 272 -17.16 -3.41 0.10
C HIS A 272 -16.02 -2.85 -0.74
N ILE A 273 -15.78 -1.56 -0.58
CA ILE A 273 -14.58 -0.85 -1.06
C ILE A 273 -14.02 -0.11 0.14
N ASN A 274 -12.76 -0.39 0.47
CA ASN A 274 -12.02 0.22 1.57
C ASN A 274 -12.77 0.17 2.91
N GLY A 275 -13.29 -1.01 3.25
CA GLY A 275 -14.12 -1.25 4.45
C GLY A 275 -15.55 -0.70 4.40
N GLN A 276 -15.91 0.11 3.40
CA GLN A 276 -17.24 0.70 3.26
C GLN A 276 -18.15 -0.20 2.43
N ALA A 277 -19.36 -0.49 2.92
CA ALA A 277 -20.34 -1.28 2.17
C ALA A 277 -20.80 -0.54 0.90
N VAL A 278 -20.81 -1.23 -0.23
CA VAL A 278 -21.17 -0.64 -1.53
C VAL A 278 -22.20 -1.49 -2.28
N THR A 279 -22.94 -0.82 -3.16
CA THR A 279 -23.80 -1.44 -4.16
C THR A 279 -23.51 -0.81 -5.53
N ALA A 280 -24.04 -1.38 -6.61
CA ALA A 280 -23.88 -0.78 -7.94
C ALA A 280 -24.34 0.69 -7.95
N GLY A 281 -23.45 1.59 -8.35
CA GLY A 281 -23.62 3.04 -8.35
C GLY A 281 -23.09 3.76 -7.11
N SER A 282 -22.68 3.04 -6.06
CA SER A 282 -21.99 3.62 -4.89
C SER A 282 -20.58 4.09 -5.26
N SER A 283 -20.15 5.20 -4.66
CA SER A 283 -18.79 5.73 -4.75
C SER A 283 -18.20 5.87 -3.35
N VAL A 284 -16.92 5.51 -3.20
CA VAL A 284 -16.12 5.68 -1.97
C VAL A 284 -14.97 6.63 -2.30
N THR A 285 -14.84 7.71 -1.54
CA THR A 285 -13.70 8.62 -1.62
C THR A 285 -12.66 8.18 -0.59
N LEU A 286 -11.46 7.87 -1.06
CA LEU A 286 -10.31 7.56 -0.23
C LEU A 286 -9.82 8.84 0.48
N VAL A 287 -9.10 8.69 1.59
CA VAL A 287 -8.55 9.83 2.35
C VAL A 287 -7.54 10.64 1.53
N THR A 288 -6.87 9.96 0.62
CA THR A 288 -5.96 10.45 -0.42
C THR A 288 -6.69 11.16 -1.58
N GLY A 289 -8.02 11.16 -1.60
CA GLY A 289 -8.83 11.95 -2.53
C GLY A 289 -9.34 11.21 -3.77
N GLN A 290 -8.86 10.00 -4.05
CA GLN A 290 -9.35 9.19 -5.18
C GLN A 290 -10.77 8.69 -4.93
N VAL A 291 -11.58 8.61 -5.98
CA VAL A 291 -12.98 8.20 -5.90
C VAL A 291 -13.17 6.88 -6.65
N ILE A 292 -13.54 5.83 -5.91
CA ILE A 292 -13.76 4.50 -6.44
C ILE A 292 -15.26 4.23 -6.55
N THR A 293 -15.76 3.96 -7.76
CA THR A 293 -17.19 3.74 -8.02
C THR A 293 -17.45 2.32 -8.49
N LEU A 294 -18.39 1.63 -7.85
CA LEU A 294 -18.82 0.30 -8.29
C LEU A 294 -19.82 0.43 -9.46
N ASN A 295 -19.46 -0.07 -10.63
CA ASN A 295 -20.32 -0.03 -11.81
C ASN A 295 -21.35 -1.16 -11.81
N ALA A 296 -22.47 -0.98 -12.53
CA ALA A 296 -23.54 -1.97 -12.61
C ALA A 296 -23.14 -3.32 -13.25
N ASN A 297 -22.03 -3.34 -14.00
CA ASN A 297 -21.46 -4.55 -14.59
C ASN A 297 -20.45 -5.28 -13.69
N GLY A 298 -20.25 -4.83 -12.44
CA GLY A 298 -19.31 -5.44 -11.49
C GLY A 298 -17.86 -4.96 -11.58
N THR A 299 -17.57 -4.02 -12.48
CA THR A 299 -16.24 -3.38 -12.56
C THR A 299 -16.14 -2.16 -11.63
N LEU A 300 -14.93 -1.71 -11.33
CA LEU A 300 -14.67 -0.48 -10.57
C LEU A 300 -14.25 0.64 -11.53
N SER A 301 -14.81 1.84 -11.37
CA SER A 301 -14.24 3.06 -11.94
C SER A 301 -13.39 3.73 -10.88
N VAL A 302 -12.07 3.77 -11.09
CA VAL A 302 -11.11 4.46 -10.23
C VAL A 302 -10.92 5.85 -10.80
N ALA A 303 -11.23 6.89 -10.03
CA ALA A 303 -10.94 8.27 -10.38
C ALA A 303 -9.80 8.78 -9.49
N THR A 304 -8.63 9.07 -10.07
CA THR A 304 -7.52 9.66 -9.33
C THR A 304 -7.78 11.15 -9.08
N ASP A 305 -7.03 11.76 -8.17
CA ASP A 305 -7.10 13.18 -7.84
C ASP A 305 -5.89 13.94 -8.42
N GLY A 306 -5.67 15.17 -7.96
CA GLY A 306 -4.62 16.04 -8.49
C GLY A 306 -3.22 15.73 -7.96
N ASP A 307 -3.07 14.92 -6.92
CA ASP A 307 -1.81 14.66 -6.23
C ASP A 307 -1.07 13.42 -6.79
N THR A 308 0.23 13.30 -6.50
CA THR A 308 1.10 12.22 -7.02
C THR A 308 1.35 11.23 -5.91
N GLU A 309 0.82 10.03 -6.06
CA GLU A 309 0.99 8.99 -5.06
C GLU A 309 0.62 7.64 -5.64
N SER A 310 1.27 6.61 -5.10
CA SER A 310 0.71 5.28 -5.17
C SER A 310 -0.34 5.17 -4.10
N VAL A 311 -1.53 4.73 -4.49
CA VAL A 311 -2.63 4.57 -3.54
C VAL A 311 -3.08 3.14 -3.53
N ASN A 312 -3.14 2.58 -2.33
CA ASN A 312 -3.66 1.27 -2.09
C ASN A 312 -5.05 1.37 -1.47
N PHE A 313 -5.97 0.53 -1.92
CA PHE A 313 -7.27 0.35 -1.28
C PHE A 313 -7.65 -1.12 -1.29
N THR A 314 -8.62 -1.51 -0.46
CA THR A 314 -9.15 -2.87 -0.45
C THR A 314 -10.48 -2.97 -1.18
N TYR A 315 -10.78 -4.13 -1.76
CA TYR A 315 -12.15 -4.51 -2.10
C TYR A 315 -12.49 -5.86 -1.47
N LYS A 316 -13.76 -6.01 -1.08
CA LYS A 316 -14.28 -7.28 -0.54
C LYS A 316 -15.25 -7.91 -1.53
N VAL A 317 -14.96 -9.13 -1.93
CA VAL A 317 -15.81 -9.95 -2.80
C VAL A 317 -16.56 -11.00 -1.98
N ALA A 318 -17.79 -11.31 -2.38
CA ALA A 318 -18.58 -12.39 -1.83
C ALA A 318 -19.04 -13.35 -2.94
N ALA A 319 -19.02 -14.65 -2.62
CA ALA A 319 -19.54 -15.68 -3.51
C ALA A 319 -21.07 -15.81 -3.36
N GLY A 320 -21.80 -15.72 -4.47
CA GLY A 320 -23.23 -16.02 -4.54
C GLY A 320 -23.54 -17.48 -4.21
N GLY A 321 -24.78 -17.75 -3.80
CA GLY A 321 -25.25 -19.11 -3.49
C GLY A 321 -25.48 -19.41 -2.00
N GLY A 322 -25.35 -18.42 -1.12
CA GLY A 322 -25.77 -18.53 0.29
C GLY A 322 -24.75 -19.17 1.24
N ASN A 323 -23.51 -19.38 0.79
CA ASN A 323 -22.45 -20.01 1.60
C ASN A 323 -21.74 -19.03 2.54
N GLY A 324 -22.04 -17.73 2.48
CA GLY A 324 -21.44 -16.70 3.34
C GLY A 324 -19.95 -16.44 3.11
N LEU A 325 -19.34 -17.05 2.09
CA LEU A 325 -17.91 -16.90 1.79
C LEU A 325 -17.62 -15.52 1.21
N SER A 326 -16.62 -14.86 1.80
CA SER A 326 -16.10 -13.58 1.33
C SER A 326 -14.60 -13.51 1.51
N ASP A 327 -13.93 -12.81 0.61
CA ASP A 327 -12.49 -12.55 0.69
C ASP A 327 -12.20 -11.08 0.34
N THR A 328 -11.05 -10.59 0.79
CA THR A 328 -10.59 -9.23 0.52
C THR A 328 -9.31 -9.30 -0.29
N ALA A 329 -9.10 -8.34 -1.19
CA ALA A 329 -7.86 -8.15 -1.92
C ALA A 329 -7.52 -6.66 -2.04
N PHE A 330 -6.27 -6.39 -2.36
CA PHE A 330 -5.76 -5.06 -2.57
C PHE A 330 -5.88 -4.62 -4.03
N VAL A 331 -6.01 -3.32 -4.23
CA VAL A 331 -5.81 -2.67 -5.52
C VAL A 331 -4.77 -1.58 -5.36
N THR A 332 -3.72 -1.66 -6.18
CA THR A 332 -2.64 -0.67 -6.23
C THR A 332 -2.85 0.26 -7.43
N VAL A 333 -2.99 1.56 -7.18
CA VAL A 333 -3.09 2.59 -8.22
C VAL A 333 -1.74 3.27 -8.39
N ASN A 334 -1.08 3.01 -9.52
CA ASN A 334 0.26 3.49 -9.85
C ASN A 334 0.23 4.73 -10.76
N GLN A 335 1.18 5.65 -10.57
CA GLN A 335 1.28 6.91 -11.30
C GLN A 335 2.73 7.17 -11.75
N VAL A 336 3.04 7.09 -13.06
CA VAL A 336 4.44 7.06 -13.58
C VAL A 336 4.85 8.33 -14.36
N PRO A 337 6.06 8.91 -14.14
CA PRO A 337 6.60 10.03 -14.91
C PRO A 337 7.19 9.62 -16.28
N CYS A 338 6.96 10.39 -17.35
CA CYS A 338 7.40 10.09 -18.73
C CYS A 338 7.74 11.35 -19.55
N PHE A 339 8.65 11.22 -20.52
CA PHE A 339 8.92 12.24 -21.56
C PHE A 339 7.91 12.14 -22.70
N VAL A 340 7.63 13.22 -23.42
CA VAL A 340 6.87 13.13 -24.69
C VAL A 340 7.83 12.83 -25.85
N ALA A 341 7.45 11.93 -26.76
CA ALA A 341 8.22 11.65 -27.98
C ALA A 341 8.51 12.94 -28.77
N GLY A 342 9.71 13.02 -29.33
CA GLY A 342 10.29 14.21 -29.94
C GLY A 342 11.08 15.08 -28.95
N THR A 343 10.97 14.84 -27.64
CA THR A 343 11.80 15.53 -26.63
C THR A 343 13.27 15.23 -26.87
N MET A 344 14.06 16.28 -27.08
CA MET A 344 15.48 16.16 -27.34
C MET A 344 16.27 15.98 -26.05
N ILE A 345 16.98 14.86 -25.92
CA ILE A 345 17.85 14.54 -24.79
C ILE A 345 19.30 14.79 -25.19
N LEU A 346 20.07 15.46 -24.32
CA LEU A 346 21.49 15.70 -24.58
C LEU A 346 22.31 14.41 -24.43
N THR A 347 22.97 13.99 -25.50
CA THR A 347 23.91 12.86 -25.54
C THR A 347 25.33 13.35 -25.83
N THR A 348 26.32 12.46 -25.73
CA THR A 348 27.71 12.78 -26.10
C THR A 348 27.87 13.22 -27.56
N ASP A 349 26.96 12.77 -28.44
CA ASP A 349 26.97 13.08 -29.87
C ASP A 349 26.06 14.28 -30.22
N GLY A 350 25.57 14.99 -29.20
CA GLY A 350 24.62 16.09 -29.32
C GLY A 350 23.21 15.70 -28.89
N GLU A 351 22.25 16.58 -29.13
CA GLU A 351 20.87 16.33 -28.75
C GLU A 351 20.20 15.33 -29.70
N ARG A 352 19.50 14.32 -29.15
CA ARG A 352 18.77 13.30 -29.91
C ARG A 352 17.34 13.18 -29.37
N PRO A 353 16.32 12.94 -30.22
CA PRO A 353 14.97 12.67 -29.73
C PRO A 353 14.95 11.42 -28.84
N VAL A 354 14.23 11.48 -27.73
CA VAL A 354 14.21 10.43 -26.69
C VAL A 354 13.80 9.06 -27.26
N GLU A 355 12.85 9.01 -28.18
CA GLU A 355 12.37 7.82 -28.87
C GLU A 355 13.36 7.24 -29.90
N THR A 356 14.50 7.91 -30.14
CA THR A 356 15.57 7.38 -31.00
C THR A 356 16.74 6.81 -30.20
N LEU A 357 16.73 6.96 -28.87
CA LEU A 357 17.74 6.38 -28.00
C LEU A 357 17.55 4.86 -27.91
N THR A 358 18.67 4.19 -27.68
CA THR A 358 18.75 2.74 -27.51
C THR A 358 19.65 2.40 -26.32
N PRO A 359 19.42 1.28 -25.63
CA PRO A 359 20.31 0.83 -24.56
C PRO A 359 21.79 0.84 -25.01
N GLY A 360 22.65 1.41 -24.18
CA GLY A 360 24.07 1.65 -24.43
C GLY A 360 24.41 3.05 -24.94
N ASP A 361 23.44 3.83 -25.43
CA ASP A 361 23.67 5.24 -25.78
C ASP A 361 24.10 6.06 -24.55
N LEU A 362 25.12 6.92 -24.71
CA LEU A 362 25.64 7.75 -23.63
C LEU A 362 24.87 9.07 -23.52
N VAL A 363 24.05 9.20 -22.48
CA VAL A 363 23.29 10.41 -22.17
C VAL A 363 24.08 11.27 -21.19
N ILE A 364 24.14 12.58 -21.44
CA ILE A 364 24.77 13.51 -20.51
C ILE A 364 23.88 13.67 -19.27
N THR A 365 24.40 13.26 -18.13
CA THR A 365 23.77 13.45 -16.82
C THR A 365 24.45 14.57 -16.06
N LYS A 366 23.71 15.17 -15.12
CA LYS A 366 24.18 16.31 -14.34
C LYS A 366 25.32 15.96 -13.39
N ASP A 367 25.21 14.84 -12.67
CA ASP A 367 26.12 14.53 -11.56
C ASP A 367 27.23 13.56 -11.96
N ASP A 368 26.90 12.53 -12.76
CA ASP A 368 27.83 11.44 -13.07
C ASP A 368 28.44 11.52 -14.48
N GLY A 369 28.26 12.65 -15.18
CA GLY A 369 28.74 12.82 -16.56
C GLY A 369 27.97 11.94 -17.56
N PRO A 370 28.57 11.51 -18.69
CA PRO A 370 27.91 10.64 -19.64
C PRO A 370 27.61 9.25 -19.06
N GLN A 371 26.35 8.87 -18.96
CA GLN A 371 25.91 7.57 -18.44
C GLN A 371 25.25 6.73 -19.53
N PRO A 372 25.51 5.41 -19.56
CA PRO A 372 24.90 4.51 -20.53
C PRO A 372 23.42 4.33 -20.20
N LEU A 373 22.56 4.59 -21.18
CA LEU A 373 21.15 4.23 -21.08
C LEU A 373 21.04 2.72 -20.92
N ARG A 374 20.32 2.26 -19.90
CA ARG A 374 20.14 0.82 -19.64
C ARG A 374 18.86 0.30 -20.25
N TRP A 375 17.81 1.09 -20.22
CA TRP A 375 16.52 0.67 -20.71
C TRP A 375 15.69 1.84 -21.22
N ILE A 376 14.79 1.58 -22.17
CA ILE A 376 13.85 2.53 -22.76
C ILE A 376 12.48 1.91 -22.96
N GLY A 377 11.43 2.54 -22.45
CA GLY A 377 10.03 2.11 -22.64
C GLY A 377 9.18 3.17 -23.32
N ARG A 378 8.11 2.76 -24.01
CA ARG A 378 7.23 3.66 -24.76
C ARG A 378 5.76 3.28 -24.61
N ARG A 379 4.87 4.28 -24.60
CA ARG A 379 3.42 4.08 -24.52
C ARG A 379 2.67 5.24 -25.19
N SER A 380 1.67 4.95 -26.00
CA SER A 380 0.81 5.97 -26.62
C SER A 380 -0.56 6.05 -25.94
N VAL A 381 -1.03 7.27 -25.68
CA VAL A 381 -2.32 7.54 -25.05
C VAL A 381 -2.99 8.80 -25.64
N PRO A 382 -4.33 8.91 -25.58
CA PRO A 382 -5.02 10.16 -25.94
C PRO A 382 -4.61 11.33 -25.03
N ALA A 383 -4.22 12.46 -25.62
CA ALA A 383 -3.80 13.66 -24.89
C ALA A 383 -5.01 14.45 -24.34
N LYS A 384 -5.70 13.91 -23.34
CA LYS A 384 -6.91 14.49 -22.76
C LYS A 384 -6.87 14.43 -21.23
N GLY A 385 -7.38 15.47 -20.56
CA GLY A 385 -7.38 15.53 -19.10
C GLY A 385 -5.95 15.43 -18.60
N ASP A 386 -5.62 14.41 -17.85
CA ASP A 386 -4.32 14.26 -17.19
C ASP A 386 -3.33 13.37 -17.90
N PHE A 387 -3.76 12.77 -19.00
CA PHE A 387 -2.85 12.24 -20.01
C PHE A 387 -2.38 13.36 -20.95
N ALA A 388 -2.95 14.56 -20.85
CA ALA A 388 -2.51 15.72 -21.61
C ALA A 388 -1.16 16.22 -21.09
N PRO A 389 -0.16 16.39 -21.97
CA PRO A 389 1.16 16.81 -21.56
C PRO A 389 1.18 18.24 -21.01
N ILE A 390 2.11 18.50 -20.11
CA ILE A 390 2.41 19.83 -19.60
C ILE A 390 3.47 20.47 -20.49
N HIS A 391 3.08 21.57 -21.13
CA HIS A 391 3.97 22.43 -21.89
C HIS A 391 4.64 23.45 -21.00
N ILE A 392 5.96 23.36 -20.91
CA ILE A 392 6.82 24.38 -20.31
C ILE A 392 7.35 25.26 -21.43
N ALA A 393 7.02 26.55 -21.38
CA ALA A 393 7.46 27.51 -22.37
C ALA A 393 8.98 27.72 -22.31
N PRO A 394 9.63 28.10 -23.43
CA PRO A 394 11.05 28.35 -23.45
C PRO A 394 11.45 29.34 -22.36
N ASN A 395 12.60 29.07 -21.74
CA ASN A 395 13.21 29.92 -20.74
C ASN A 395 12.44 30.15 -19.42
N THR A 396 11.49 29.27 -19.08
CA THR A 396 10.69 29.39 -17.84
C THR A 396 11.55 29.09 -16.60
N PHE A 397 12.45 28.12 -16.68
CA PHE A 397 13.28 27.64 -15.56
C PHE A 397 14.77 27.63 -15.92
N GLY A 398 15.27 28.72 -16.50
CA GLY A 398 16.65 28.81 -17.01
C GLY A 398 16.71 28.71 -18.53
N ASN A 399 17.88 28.53 -19.14
CA ASN A 399 18.00 28.52 -20.61
C ASN A 399 17.60 27.16 -21.20
N HIS A 400 16.40 27.07 -21.79
CA HIS A 400 15.89 25.83 -22.39
C HIS A 400 14.84 26.12 -23.48
N ARG A 401 14.62 25.16 -24.39
CA ARG A 401 13.56 25.22 -25.42
C ARG A 401 12.21 24.82 -24.83
N ALA A 402 11.16 24.94 -25.64
CA ALA A 402 9.84 24.45 -25.24
C ALA A 402 9.89 22.93 -25.05
N LEU A 403 9.25 22.44 -23.99
CA LEU A 403 9.27 21.03 -23.61
C LEU A 403 7.85 20.60 -23.26
N LEU A 404 7.49 19.39 -23.67
CA LEU A 404 6.27 18.69 -23.24
C LEU A 404 6.68 17.52 -22.35
N LEU A 405 6.10 17.47 -21.16
CA LEU A 405 6.33 16.39 -20.20
C LEU A 405 5.00 15.74 -19.81
N SER A 406 5.04 14.48 -19.36
CA SER A 406 3.90 13.97 -18.61
C SER A 406 3.71 14.83 -17.34
N PRO A 407 2.48 15.00 -16.83
CA PRO A 407 2.25 15.87 -15.67
C PRO A 407 3.06 15.52 -14.42
N LEU A 408 3.51 14.27 -14.30
CA LEU A 408 4.24 13.74 -13.16
C LEU A 408 5.76 13.86 -13.28
N HIS A 409 6.26 14.11 -14.50
CA HIS A 409 7.68 14.23 -14.75
C HIS A 409 8.28 15.38 -13.94
N ARG A 410 9.30 15.11 -13.13
CA ARG A 410 9.89 16.16 -12.31
C ARG A 410 10.97 16.96 -13.03
N VAL A 411 10.89 18.26 -12.80
CA VAL A 411 11.87 19.26 -13.24
C VAL A 411 12.74 19.61 -12.05
N LEU A 412 14.05 19.72 -12.27
CA LEU A 412 14.97 20.21 -11.26
C LEU A 412 14.80 21.72 -11.09
N ILE A 413 14.41 22.14 -9.89
CA ILE A 413 14.28 23.53 -9.50
C ILE A 413 15.44 23.89 -8.58
N ARG A 414 16.20 24.90 -8.98
CA ARG A 414 17.26 25.50 -8.15
C ARG A 414 16.76 26.82 -7.58
N ASP A 415 16.69 26.91 -6.27
CA ASP A 415 16.21 28.12 -5.62
C ASP A 415 16.74 28.29 -4.19
N ALA A 416 17.09 29.52 -3.82
CA ALA A 416 17.44 29.86 -2.44
C ALA A 416 16.26 29.64 -1.48
N LEU A 417 15.02 29.79 -1.97
CA LEU A 417 13.83 29.45 -1.19
C LEU A 417 13.68 27.94 -0.96
N ALA A 418 14.14 27.10 -1.89
CA ALA A 418 14.13 25.65 -1.68
C ALA A 418 15.10 25.27 -0.54
N GLU A 419 16.27 25.90 -0.50
CA GLU A 419 17.24 25.71 0.59
C GLU A 419 16.65 26.18 1.93
N LEU A 420 15.99 27.33 1.96
CA LEU A 420 15.37 27.88 3.16
C LEU A 420 14.22 27.01 3.69
N LEU A 421 13.38 26.48 2.81
CA LEU A 421 12.16 25.75 3.18
C LEU A 421 12.40 24.27 3.43
N PHE A 422 13.33 23.65 2.69
CA PHE A 422 13.49 22.20 2.64
C PHE A 422 14.91 21.72 2.98
N GLY A 423 15.86 22.64 3.19
CA GLY A 423 17.25 22.31 3.49
C GLY A 423 18.11 21.93 2.27
N ASP A 424 17.53 21.93 1.07
CA ASP A 424 18.19 21.54 -0.18
C ASP A 424 18.09 22.66 -1.23
N ALA A 425 19.23 23.07 -1.82
CA ALA A 425 19.27 24.10 -2.85
C ALA A 425 18.73 23.64 -4.22
N GLU A 426 18.63 22.33 -4.44
CA GLU A 426 18.08 21.72 -5.64
C GLU A 426 17.01 20.70 -5.26
N VAL A 427 15.81 20.85 -5.80
CA VAL A 427 14.66 19.97 -5.53
C VAL A 427 13.97 19.57 -6.83
N LEU A 428 13.39 18.37 -6.86
CA LEU A 428 12.62 17.87 -8.00
C LEU A 428 11.13 18.16 -7.79
N VAL A 429 10.50 18.83 -8.74
CA VAL A 429 9.08 19.25 -8.68
C VAL A 429 8.33 18.74 -9.91
N ALA A 430 7.17 18.10 -9.73
CA ALA A 430 6.37 17.57 -10.83
C ALA A 430 5.87 18.69 -11.75
N ALA A 431 5.86 18.46 -13.07
CA ALA A 431 5.48 19.45 -14.07
C ALA A 431 4.06 20.03 -13.83
N LYS A 432 3.12 19.21 -13.33
CA LYS A 432 1.75 19.64 -12.98
C LYS A 432 1.73 20.70 -11.87
N ASP A 433 2.61 20.58 -10.89
CA ASP A 433 2.64 21.46 -9.71
C ASP A 433 3.30 22.81 -10.04
N LEU A 434 3.92 22.88 -11.21
CA LEU A 434 4.49 24.10 -11.79
C LEU A 434 3.49 24.86 -12.69
N VAL A 435 2.30 24.29 -12.96
CA VAL A 435 1.28 24.90 -13.83
C VAL A 435 0.84 26.24 -13.26
N ASN A 436 0.88 27.28 -14.11
CA ASN A 436 0.59 28.65 -13.74
C ASN A 436 -0.29 29.38 -14.76
N ASP A 437 -0.90 28.62 -15.68
CA ASP A 437 -1.75 29.06 -16.79
C ASP A 437 -1.10 30.10 -17.73
N ARG A 438 0.22 30.27 -17.65
CA ARG A 438 0.99 31.23 -18.45
C ARG A 438 2.14 30.51 -19.15
N SER A 439 3.27 30.40 -18.46
CA SER A 439 4.50 29.80 -18.99
C SER A 439 4.50 28.28 -18.86
N VAL A 440 3.75 27.73 -17.90
CA VAL A 440 3.55 26.29 -17.73
C VAL A 440 2.07 26.00 -17.82
N ARG A 441 1.67 25.17 -18.80
CA ARG A 441 0.27 24.98 -19.17
C ARG A 441 0.03 23.58 -19.73
N ARG A 442 -1.15 23.03 -19.47
CA ARG A 442 -1.57 21.73 -20.00
C ARG A 442 -2.06 21.86 -21.45
N ILE A 443 -1.70 20.91 -22.31
CA ILE A 443 -2.05 20.93 -23.73
C ILE A 443 -2.90 19.69 -24.08
N GLU A 444 -4.18 19.90 -24.32
CA GLU A 444 -5.10 18.84 -24.75
C GLU A 444 -5.22 18.74 -26.28
N GLY A 445 -5.53 17.54 -26.75
CA GLY A 445 -5.89 17.24 -28.14
C GLY A 445 -4.90 16.29 -28.83
N GLY A 446 -5.43 15.30 -29.56
CA GLY A 446 -4.65 14.31 -30.30
C GLY A 446 -4.24 13.11 -29.46
N GLU A 447 -3.25 12.37 -29.95
CA GLU A 447 -2.55 11.28 -29.25
C GLU A 447 -1.16 11.77 -28.86
N VAL A 448 -0.65 11.33 -27.71
CA VAL A 448 0.70 11.60 -27.23
C VAL A 448 1.41 10.28 -26.96
N GLU A 449 2.65 10.16 -27.44
CA GLU A 449 3.54 9.05 -27.12
C GLU A 449 4.45 9.47 -25.98
N TYR A 450 4.45 8.68 -24.91
CA TYR A 450 5.27 8.85 -23.72
C TYR A 450 6.43 7.87 -23.72
N VAL A 451 7.62 8.32 -23.28
CA VAL A 451 8.88 7.58 -23.31
C VAL A 451 9.54 7.63 -21.93
N HIS A 452 10.04 6.49 -21.46
CA HIS A 452 10.77 6.34 -20.21
C HIS A 452 12.21 5.94 -20.49
N ILE A 453 13.16 6.47 -19.73
CA ILE A 453 14.59 6.12 -19.83
C ILE A 453 15.15 5.81 -18.45
N LEU A 454 15.94 4.75 -18.36
CA LEU A 454 16.48 4.22 -17.10
C LEU A 454 18.00 4.03 -17.20
N PHE A 455 18.71 4.31 -16.11
CA PHE A 455 20.18 4.23 -16.00
C PHE A 455 20.57 3.29 -14.84
N ASP A 456 21.86 3.18 -14.51
CA ASP A 456 22.32 2.40 -13.33
C ASP A 456 21.94 3.05 -11.99
N ARG A 457 21.66 4.35 -12.02
CA ARG A 457 21.21 5.15 -10.88
C ARG A 457 20.17 6.13 -11.36
N HIS A 458 19.36 6.69 -10.47
CA HIS A 458 18.47 7.79 -10.81
C HIS A 458 19.31 8.99 -11.23
N GLN A 459 19.07 9.52 -12.42
CA GLN A 459 19.86 10.60 -13.00
C GLN A 459 19.00 11.84 -13.23
N VAL A 460 19.65 13.00 -13.19
CA VAL A 460 19.10 14.22 -13.79
C VAL A 460 19.73 14.38 -15.17
N VAL A 461 18.88 14.44 -16.20
CA VAL A 461 19.27 14.59 -17.60
C VAL A 461 18.91 15.98 -18.13
N LEU A 462 19.48 16.37 -19.27
CA LEU A 462 19.07 17.59 -19.98
C LEU A 462 18.08 17.23 -21.09
N SER A 463 16.82 17.59 -20.91
CA SER A 463 15.74 17.48 -21.90
C SER A 463 15.37 18.86 -22.43
N GLU A 464 15.56 19.11 -23.72
CA GLU A 464 15.37 20.42 -24.36
C GLU A 464 16.22 21.54 -23.71
N GLY A 465 17.33 21.15 -23.05
CA GLY A 465 18.18 22.03 -22.25
C GLY A 465 17.69 22.28 -20.82
N LEU A 466 16.52 21.76 -20.44
CA LEU A 466 15.99 21.81 -19.07
C LEU A 466 16.40 20.55 -18.30
N GLU A 467 16.75 20.71 -17.03
CA GLU A 467 17.14 19.61 -16.16
C GLU A 467 15.90 18.88 -15.62
N THR A 468 15.79 17.59 -15.94
CA THR A 468 14.65 16.72 -15.63
C THR A 468 15.11 15.36 -15.15
N GLU A 469 14.24 14.63 -14.46
CA GLU A 469 14.58 13.32 -13.90
C GLU A 469 14.56 12.19 -14.95
N SER A 470 15.37 11.15 -14.75
CA SER A 470 15.19 9.87 -15.44
C SER A 470 14.05 9.08 -14.78
N PHE A 471 13.68 7.92 -15.34
CA PHE A 471 12.78 7.03 -14.61
C PHE A 471 13.44 6.60 -13.29
N LEU A 472 12.70 6.73 -12.19
CA LEU A 472 13.05 6.21 -10.86
C LEU A 472 12.19 4.98 -10.59
N PRO A 473 12.75 3.77 -10.76
CA PRO A 473 12.31 2.54 -10.14
C PRO A 473 11.84 2.74 -8.70
N GLY A 474 10.60 2.36 -8.41
CA GLY A 474 10.11 2.16 -7.06
C GLY A 474 9.54 0.74 -6.91
N PRO A 475 8.83 0.43 -5.81
CA PRO A 475 8.14 -0.85 -5.57
C PRO A 475 7.21 -1.32 -6.71
N GLN A 476 6.97 -0.46 -7.68
CA GLN A 476 5.89 -0.56 -8.66
C GLN A 476 6.38 -0.71 -10.10
N ILE A 477 7.68 -1.00 -10.32
CA ILE A 477 8.17 -1.29 -11.69
C ILE A 477 7.37 -2.45 -12.28
N ARG A 478 7.03 -3.46 -11.46
CA ARG A 478 6.26 -4.65 -11.86
C ARG A 478 4.96 -4.32 -12.60
N ASP A 479 4.30 -3.27 -12.15
CA ASP A 479 2.94 -2.92 -12.53
C ASP A 479 2.87 -1.70 -13.47
N SER A 480 4.03 -1.07 -13.71
CA SER A 480 4.19 0.12 -14.56
C SER A 480 4.38 -0.22 -16.05
N PHE A 481 4.80 -1.45 -16.35
CA PHE A 481 5.12 -1.90 -17.71
C PHE A 481 4.53 -3.29 -18.01
N GLU A 482 4.38 -3.61 -19.30
CA GLU A 482 4.03 -4.98 -19.71
C GLU A 482 5.08 -5.98 -19.20
N ALA A 483 4.66 -7.22 -18.91
CA ALA A 483 5.51 -8.25 -18.27
C ALA A 483 6.88 -8.43 -18.96
N GLU A 484 6.94 -8.26 -20.28
CA GLU A 484 8.16 -8.37 -21.10
C GLU A 484 9.16 -7.24 -20.81
N ALA A 485 8.69 -6.01 -20.57
CA ALA A 485 9.53 -4.87 -20.25
C ALA A 485 10.03 -4.91 -18.79
N LEU A 486 9.23 -5.49 -17.88
CA LEU A 486 9.69 -5.77 -16.52
C LEU A 486 10.77 -6.86 -16.50
N GLU A 487 10.54 -7.99 -17.18
CA GLU A 487 11.54 -9.07 -17.30
C GLU A 487 12.86 -8.55 -17.87
N GLU A 488 12.79 -7.62 -18.83
CA GLU A 488 13.97 -6.94 -19.37
C GLU A 488 14.68 -6.08 -18.31
N ILE A 489 13.95 -5.23 -17.56
CA ILE A 489 14.52 -4.40 -16.48
C ILE A 489 15.17 -5.28 -15.40
N CYS A 490 14.49 -6.33 -14.93
CA CYS A 490 15.01 -7.24 -13.92
C CYS A 490 16.17 -8.11 -14.43
N SER A 491 16.23 -8.40 -15.74
CA SER A 491 17.40 -9.05 -16.34
C SER A 491 18.61 -8.12 -16.41
N LEU A 492 18.39 -6.82 -16.59
CA LEU A 492 19.46 -5.81 -16.66
C LEU A 492 19.98 -5.43 -15.27
N PHE A 493 19.10 -5.45 -14.27
CA PHE A 493 19.41 -5.17 -12.87
C PHE A 493 18.90 -6.30 -11.97
N PRO A 494 19.65 -7.41 -11.88
CA PRO A 494 19.25 -8.56 -11.08
C PRO A 494 19.19 -8.26 -9.57
N GLU A 495 19.82 -7.18 -9.12
CA GLU A 495 19.74 -6.65 -7.76
C GLU A 495 18.45 -5.87 -7.47
N ILE A 496 17.70 -5.44 -8.49
CA ILE A 496 16.40 -4.79 -8.29
C ILE A 496 15.41 -5.86 -7.88
N ASP A 497 14.86 -5.70 -6.68
CA ASP A 497 13.67 -6.41 -6.29
C ASP A 497 12.47 -5.84 -7.07
N PRO A 498 11.81 -6.62 -7.95
CA PRO A 498 10.68 -6.13 -8.75
C PRO A 498 9.46 -5.75 -7.90
N SER A 499 9.35 -6.25 -6.67
CA SER A 499 8.23 -5.98 -5.76
C SER A 499 8.45 -4.79 -4.82
N THR A 500 9.70 -4.47 -4.46
CA THR A 500 10.00 -3.37 -3.53
C THR A 500 10.79 -2.24 -4.20
N GLY A 501 11.36 -2.47 -5.39
CA GLY A 501 12.26 -1.54 -6.06
C GLY A 501 13.61 -1.40 -5.35
N ASP A 502 13.81 -2.11 -4.23
CA ASP A 502 15.04 -2.11 -3.47
C ASP A 502 16.17 -2.70 -4.30
N GLY A 503 17.39 -2.22 -4.03
CA GLY A 503 18.57 -2.52 -4.84
C GLY A 503 18.81 -1.53 -5.98
N TYR A 504 17.84 -0.68 -6.32
CA TYR A 504 18.09 0.51 -7.15
C TYR A 504 18.55 1.72 -6.31
N SER A 505 19.17 2.70 -6.96
CA SER A 505 19.67 3.88 -6.24
C SER A 505 18.54 4.82 -5.77
N PRO A 506 18.71 5.54 -4.64
CA PRO A 506 17.81 6.61 -4.24
C PRO A 506 17.65 7.71 -5.30
N ALA A 507 16.61 8.54 -5.16
CA ALA A 507 16.42 9.69 -6.02
C ALA A 507 17.64 10.63 -5.98
N ALA A 508 18.12 11.09 -7.15
CA ALA A 508 19.24 12.02 -7.27
C ALA A 508 19.11 13.29 -6.42
N ARG A 509 17.88 13.77 -6.17
CA ARG A 509 17.57 14.93 -5.34
C ARG A 509 16.26 14.71 -4.59
N ARG A 510 16.02 15.52 -3.56
CA ARG A 510 14.75 15.54 -2.82
C ARG A 510 13.59 15.84 -3.77
N THR A 511 12.58 14.98 -3.74
CA THR A 511 11.35 15.13 -4.50
C THR A 511 10.31 15.81 -3.65
N LEU A 512 9.78 16.95 -4.09
CA LEU A 512 8.73 17.65 -3.34
C LEU A 512 7.37 17.00 -3.55
N LYS A 513 6.57 16.94 -2.48
CA LYS A 513 5.14 16.64 -2.54
C LYS A 513 4.37 17.85 -3.10
N GLY A 514 3.16 17.62 -3.62
CA GLY A 514 2.36 18.68 -4.24
C GLY A 514 2.12 19.89 -3.32
N PHE A 515 1.88 19.68 -2.02
CA PHE A 515 1.73 20.77 -1.06
C PHE A 515 3.04 21.53 -0.80
N GLU A 516 4.20 20.85 -0.76
CA GLU A 516 5.52 21.49 -0.62
C GLU A 516 5.82 22.36 -1.85
N ALA A 517 5.53 21.85 -3.05
CA ALA A 517 5.66 22.59 -4.30
C ALA A 517 4.78 23.86 -4.33
N ARG A 518 3.54 23.75 -3.84
CA ARG A 518 2.61 24.90 -3.70
C ARG A 518 3.15 25.96 -2.73
N VAL A 519 3.74 25.56 -1.61
CA VAL A 519 4.41 26.50 -0.68
C VAL A 519 5.55 27.22 -1.40
N LEU A 520 6.44 26.50 -2.08
CA LEU A 520 7.55 27.08 -2.84
C LEU A 520 7.07 28.07 -3.91
N ALA A 521 5.95 27.77 -4.59
CA ALA A 521 5.35 28.66 -5.60
C ALA A 521 4.68 29.89 -4.99
N SER A 522 3.99 29.75 -3.85
CA SER A 522 3.25 30.84 -3.20
C SER A 522 4.16 31.97 -2.67
N VAL A 523 5.35 31.62 -2.16
CA VAL A 523 6.32 32.60 -1.64
C VAL A 523 6.92 33.46 -2.76
N LYS A 524 6.92 32.97 -4.01
CA LYS A 524 7.37 33.73 -5.19
C LYS A 524 6.32 34.71 -5.74
N ALA A 525 5.04 34.49 -5.42
CA ALA A 525 3.93 35.29 -5.93
C ALA A 525 3.59 36.51 -5.04
N ALA A 526 4.11 36.53 -3.82
CA ALA A 526 4.07 37.66 -2.87
C ALA A 526 5.28 38.60 -3.10
#